data_AF-A0A2A6RIT9-F1
#
_entry.id   AF-A0A2A6RIT9-F1
#
_cell.length_a   1.000
_cell.length_b   1.000
_cell.length_c   1.000
_cell.angle_alpha   90.00
_cell.angle_beta   90.00
_cell.angle_gamma   90.00
#
_symmetry.space_group_name_H-M   'P 1'
#
loop_
_entity.id
_entity.type
_entity.pdbx_description
1 polymer ?
#
loop_
_entity_poly.entity_id
_entity_poly.type
_entity_poly.pdbx_seq_one_letter_code
_entity_poly.pdbx_strand_id
1 'polypeptide(L)'
;MVQQMAQVGKLLIGVWMAGVAAAMFLIVPQYEGLGNAGRIIIMHVPTAWVSVLAFALSAIFSGLYLWRRKPAYDDYALAAAEGGFLFTALATITGMIFSEVVWGVFWNWDPRQTSIFVLLLIYAALFALRSAIDDPQRRRQLSAVYALFAFVTVPFLVFVAPRMAESTLHPNCVFIQGSHCDGITLAEGRIGLLGDHKLHLLELERQGDVVTAHVLVGEPGLARETLLRPSFNLATGTMMDRPEFPGVRYQLGLERVDLASNSALLNIEAPGTGVLANRTTLYTFLASTTGFTALFIWMLHVRATLLGIAWTLAQREGVRL
;
A
#
# COMPACT_ATOMS: atom_id res chain seq x y z
N MET A 1 16.74 -3.17 -38.68
CA MET A 1 16.85 -4.41 -37.86
C MET A 1 16.80 -4.12 -36.35
N VAL A 2 17.76 -3.41 -35.75
CA VAL A 2 17.79 -3.15 -34.28
C VAL A 2 16.56 -2.37 -33.77
N GLN A 3 16.11 -1.33 -34.48
CA GLN A 3 14.90 -0.58 -34.11
C GLN A 3 13.63 -1.45 -34.17
N GLN A 4 13.52 -2.34 -35.15
CA GLN A 4 12.37 -3.24 -35.28
C GLN A 4 12.37 -4.29 -34.16
N MET A 5 13.53 -4.85 -33.81
CA MET A 5 13.65 -5.77 -32.67
C MET A 5 13.33 -5.09 -31.34
N ALA A 6 13.74 -3.83 -31.16
CA ALA A 6 13.38 -3.04 -29.98
C ALA A 6 11.87 -2.74 -29.88
N GLN A 7 11.21 -2.47 -31.02
CA GLN A 7 9.76 -2.26 -31.06
C GLN A 7 8.99 -3.55 -30.77
N VAL A 8 9.41 -4.67 -31.35
CA VAL A 8 8.83 -6.00 -31.06
C VAL A 8 8.99 -6.35 -29.58
N GLY A 9 10.17 -6.09 -28.99
CA GLY A 9 10.38 -6.26 -27.56
C GLY A 9 9.39 -5.47 -26.71
N LYS A 10 9.24 -4.16 -26.98
CA LYS A 10 8.28 -3.29 -26.28
C LYS A 10 6.83 -3.79 -26.38
N LEU A 11 6.43 -4.25 -27.57
CA LEU A 11 5.10 -4.79 -27.82
C LEU A 11 4.86 -6.08 -27.06
N LEU A 12 5.83 -6.99 -27.04
CA LEU A 12 5.76 -8.24 -26.27
C LEU A 12 5.68 -7.97 -24.76
N ILE A 13 6.42 -6.98 -24.25
CA ILE A 13 6.34 -6.57 -22.84
C ILE A 13 4.98 -5.95 -22.54
N GLY A 14 4.46 -5.08 -23.41
CA GLY A 14 3.13 -4.49 -23.26
C GLY A 14 2.03 -5.55 -23.24
N VAL A 15 2.11 -6.53 -24.14
CA VAL A 15 1.19 -7.69 -24.19
C VAL A 15 1.34 -8.56 -22.94
N TRP A 16 2.56 -8.80 -22.47
CA TRP A 16 2.81 -9.55 -21.24
C TRP A 16 2.27 -8.83 -20.01
N MET A 17 2.51 -7.53 -19.87
CA MET A 17 1.97 -6.70 -18.78
C MET A 17 0.44 -6.64 -18.80
N ALA A 18 -0.17 -6.49 -19.99
CA ALA A 18 -1.61 -6.54 -20.15
C ALA A 18 -2.18 -7.93 -19.83
N GLY A 19 -1.47 -8.99 -20.23
CA GLY A 19 -1.83 -10.38 -19.94
C GLY A 19 -1.76 -10.69 -18.45
N VAL A 20 -0.71 -10.23 -17.75
CA VAL A 20 -0.58 -10.34 -16.28
C VAL A 20 -1.70 -9.54 -15.62
N ALA A 21 -1.95 -8.28 -16.02
CA ALA A 21 -3.03 -7.48 -15.47
C ALA A 21 -4.41 -8.14 -15.66
N ALA A 22 -4.70 -8.69 -16.85
CA ALA A 22 -5.96 -9.38 -17.12
C ALA A 22 -6.09 -10.71 -16.36
N ALA A 23 -5.02 -11.51 -16.33
CA ALA A 23 -4.96 -12.76 -15.57
C ALA A 23 -5.21 -12.52 -14.07
N MET A 24 -4.78 -11.39 -13.54
CA MET A 24 -5.06 -11.02 -12.14
C MET A 24 -6.54 -10.79 -11.85
N PHE A 25 -7.31 -10.26 -12.79
CA PHE A 25 -8.75 -10.09 -12.60
C PHE A 25 -9.55 -11.35 -12.93
N LEU A 26 -9.05 -12.23 -13.79
CA LEU A 26 -9.81 -13.37 -14.33
C LEU A 26 -9.47 -14.71 -13.66
N ILE A 27 -8.22 -14.91 -13.22
CA ILE A 27 -7.71 -16.20 -12.75
C ILE A 27 -7.58 -16.24 -11.23
N VAL A 28 -7.29 -15.10 -10.59
CA VAL A 28 -7.06 -15.04 -9.14
C VAL A 28 -8.35 -15.34 -8.38
N PRO A 29 -8.34 -16.31 -7.44
CA PRO A 29 -9.50 -16.64 -6.63
C PRO A 29 -9.95 -15.41 -5.81
N GLN A 30 -11.25 -15.29 -5.57
CA GLN A 30 -11.76 -14.26 -4.69
C GLN A 30 -11.20 -14.47 -3.28
N TYR A 31 -10.80 -13.39 -2.61
CA TYR A 31 -10.50 -13.48 -1.20
C TYR A 31 -11.81 -13.73 -0.45
N GLU A 32 -11.79 -14.69 0.47
CA GLU A 32 -12.91 -14.86 1.39
C GLU A 32 -13.16 -13.50 2.04
N GLY A 33 -14.43 -13.07 2.00
CA GLY A 33 -14.97 -11.82 2.52
C GLY A 33 -14.62 -10.48 1.85
N LEU A 34 -13.43 -10.26 1.28
CA LEU A 34 -13.24 -9.10 0.39
C LEU A 34 -13.88 -9.30 -1.00
N GLY A 35 -14.23 -10.53 -1.37
CA GLY A 35 -14.80 -10.85 -2.68
C GLY A 35 -13.85 -10.43 -3.83
N ASN A 36 -14.39 -9.76 -4.85
CA ASN A 36 -13.59 -9.28 -5.99
C ASN A 36 -12.62 -8.16 -5.62
N ALA A 37 -12.88 -7.39 -4.56
CA ALA A 37 -11.98 -6.31 -4.11
C ALA A 37 -10.60 -6.85 -3.69
N GLY A 38 -10.58 -8.08 -3.17
CA GLY A 38 -9.36 -8.81 -2.82
C GLY A 38 -8.36 -8.96 -3.97
N ARG A 39 -8.83 -8.97 -5.22
CA ARG A 39 -7.97 -9.12 -6.40
C ARG A 39 -7.06 -7.91 -6.62
N ILE A 40 -7.50 -6.71 -6.22
CA ILE A 40 -6.72 -5.47 -6.35
C ILE A 40 -5.45 -5.53 -5.49
N ILE A 41 -5.53 -6.14 -4.30
CA ILE A 41 -4.41 -6.24 -3.35
C ILE A 41 -3.21 -6.96 -3.95
N ILE A 42 -3.44 -7.97 -4.80
CA ILE A 42 -2.36 -8.74 -5.44
C ILE A 42 -1.51 -7.87 -6.35
N MET A 43 -2.02 -6.75 -6.88
CA MET A 43 -1.18 -5.77 -7.60
C MET A 43 -0.79 -4.57 -6.75
N HIS A 44 -1.69 -4.10 -5.88
CA HIS A 44 -1.47 -2.90 -5.11
C HIS A 44 -0.29 -3.07 -4.16
N VAL A 45 -0.22 -4.19 -3.43
CA VAL A 45 0.86 -4.40 -2.46
C VAL A 45 2.21 -4.61 -3.15
N PRO A 46 2.33 -5.41 -4.23
CA PRO A 46 3.59 -5.49 -4.97
C PRO A 46 4.04 -4.17 -5.60
N THR A 47 3.11 -3.35 -6.14
CA THR A 47 3.48 -2.03 -6.67
C THR A 47 3.98 -1.10 -5.55
N ALA A 48 3.33 -1.09 -4.38
CA ALA A 48 3.79 -0.35 -3.21
C ALA A 48 5.16 -0.84 -2.71
N TRP A 49 5.38 -2.16 -2.67
CA TRP A 49 6.67 -2.76 -2.30
C TRP A 49 7.80 -2.33 -3.25
N VAL A 50 7.56 -2.44 -4.56
CA VAL A 50 8.54 -2.06 -5.58
C VAL A 50 8.85 -0.57 -5.50
N SER A 51 7.88 0.28 -5.18
CA SER A 51 8.12 1.72 -5.01
C SER A 51 9.19 2.02 -3.95
N VAL A 52 9.13 1.36 -2.79
CA VAL A 52 10.12 1.55 -1.72
C VAL A 52 11.45 0.93 -2.09
N LEU A 53 11.45 -0.29 -2.65
CA LEU A 53 12.65 -0.98 -3.11
C LEU A 53 13.40 -0.15 -4.16
N ALA A 54 12.68 0.44 -5.10
CA ALA A 54 13.25 1.28 -6.14
C ALA A 54 13.92 2.53 -5.57
N PHE A 55 13.33 3.18 -4.57
CA PHE A 55 13.95 4.32 -3.91
C PHE A 55 15.20 3.92 -3.13
N ALA A 56 15.17 2.74 -2.48
CA ALA A 56 16.34 2.18 -1.81
C ALA A 56 17.50 1.94 -2.79
N LEU A 57 17.22 1.32 -3.94
CA LEU A 57 18.24 1.13 -4.98
C LEU A 57 18.74 2.47 -5.52
N SER A 58 17.87 3.44 -5.75
CA SER A 58 18.26 4.79 -6.16
C SER A 58 19.23 5.43 -5.16
N ALA A 59 18.95 5.30 -3.86
CA ALA A 59 19.82 5.80 -2.80
C ALA A 59 21.17 5.05 -2.73
N ILE A 60 21.16 3.72 -2.85
CA ILE A 60 22.38 2.90 -2.88
C ILE A 60 23.28 3.31 -4.06
N PHE A 61 22.73 3.38 -5.27
CA PHE A 61 23.49 3.79 -6.45
C PHE A 61 23.94 5.25 -6.39
N SER A 62 23.15 6.13 -5.77
CA SER A 62 23.56 7.51 -5.47
C SER A 62 24.77 7.55 -4.52
N GLY A 63 24.78 6.73 -3.47
CA GLY A 63 25.95 6.58 -2.58
C GLY A 63 27.18 6.05 -3.31
N LEU A 64 27.01 5.03 -4.16
CA LEU A 64 28.08 4.50 -5.01
C LEU A 64 28.62 5.56 -5.98
N TYR A 65 27.76 6.39 -6.56
CA TYR A 65 28.16 7.52 -7.38
C TYR A 65 29.01 8.52 -6.60
N LEU A 66 28.60 8.92 -5.41
CA LEU A 66 29.36 9.88 -4.59
C LEU A 66 30.72 9.31 -4.15
N TRP A 67 30.80 8.01 -3.90
CA TRP A 67 32.05 7.34 -3.52
C TRP A 67 32.99 7.13 -4.71
N ARG A 68 32.51 6.54 -5.79
CA ARG A 68 33.34 6.10 -6.93
C ARG A 68 33.43 7.12 -8.05
N ARG A 69 32.53 8.12 -8.09
CA ARG A 69 32.43 9.18 -9.10
C ARG A 69 32.30 8.67 -10.54
N LYS A 70 31.75 7.47 -10.73
CA LYS A 70 31.48 6.90 -12.06
C LYS A 70 30.06 7.25 -12.53
N PRO A 71 29.89 7.91 -13.70
CA PRO A 71 28.57 8.27 -14.24
C PRO A 71 27.58 7.11 -14.32
N ALA A 72 28.06 5.90 -14.60
CA ALA A 72 27.23 4.70 -14.66
C ALA A 72 26.39 4.48 -13.39
N TYR A 73 26.93 4.79 -12.19
CA TYR A 73 26.15 4.65 -10.96
C TYR A 73 25.00 5.67 -10.87
N ASP A 74 25.19 6.86 -11.40
CA ASP A 74 24.09 7.85 -11.51
C ASP A 74 23.04 7.41 -12.54
N ASP A 75 23.45 6.74 -13.64
CA ASP A 75 22.51 6.17 -14.61
C ASP A 75 21.60 5.11 -13.95
N TYR A 76 22.18 4.22 -13.12
CA TYR A 76 21.40 3.26 -12.33
C TYR A 76 20.52 3.93 -11.28
N ALA A 77 21.00 4.98 -10.61
CA ALA A 77 20.20 5.73 -9.65
C ALA A 77 18.99 6.39 -10.31
N LEU A 78 19.20 7.05 -11.45
CA LEU A 78 18.14 7.68 -12.23
C LEU A 78 17.13 6.65 -12.74
N ALA A 79 17.60 5.54 -13.31
CA ALA A 79 16.74 4.46 -13.80
C ALA A 79 15.88 3.86 -12.68
N ALA A 80 16.46 3.65 -11.49
CA ALA A 80 15.73 3.20 -10.31
C ALA A 80 14.71 4.25 -9.86
N ALA A 81 15.06 5.54 -9.90
CA ALA A 81 14.17 6.62 -9.54
C ALA A 81 12.95 6.70 -10.48
N GLU A 82 13.16 6.61 -11.79
CA GLU A 82 12.11 6.65 -12.82
C GLU A 82 11.15 5.46 -12.68
N GLY A 83 11.69 4.24 -12.52
CA GLY A 83 10.88 3.06 -12.28
C GLY A 83 10.09 3.16 -10.97
N GLY A 84 10.76 3.62 -9.90
CA GLY A 84 10.13 3.82 -8.61
C GLY A 84 8.96 4.79 -8.64
N PHE A 85 9.12 5.94 -9.29
CA PHE A 85 8.04 6.93 -9.44
C PHE A 85 6.82 6.36 -10.16
N LEU A 86 7.04 5.59 -11.23
CA LEU A 86 5.95 4.89 -11.92
C LEU A 86 5.21 3.93 -10.97
N PHE A 87 5.95 3.11 -10.22
CA PHE A 87 5.35 2.19 -9.26
C PHE A 87 4.66 2.90 -8.09
N THR A 88 5.18 4.04 -7.62
CA THR A 88 4.50 4.86 -6.61
C THR A 88 3.19 5.44 -7.14
N ALA A 89 3.17 5.94 -8.38
CA ALA A 89 1.95 6.44 -9.01
C ALA A 89 0.90 5.32 -9.16
N LEU A 90 1.32 4.13 -9.62
CA LEU A 90 0.46 2.95 -9.71
C LEU A 90 -0.07 2.52 -8.33
N ALA A 91 0.79 2.48 -7.31
CA ALA A 91 0.40 2.16 -5.95
C ALA A 91 -0.63 3.17 -5.42
N THR A 92 -0.45 4.45 -5.70
CA THR A 92 -1.39 5.52 -5.31
C THR A 92 -2.75 5.32 -5.98
N ILE A 93 -2.79 5.19 -7.31
CA ILE A 93 -4.03 5.02 -8.08
C ILE A 93 -4.78 3.76 -7.64
N THR A 94 -4.06 2.65 -7.49
CA THR A 94 -4.69 1.37 -7.13
C THR A 94 -5.12 1.31 -5.68
N GLY A 95 -4.42 2.04 -4.80
CA GLY A 95 -4.84 2.28 -3.42
C GLY A 95 -6.12 3.11 -3.36
N MET A 96 -6.25 4.15 -4.18
CA MET A 96 -7.49 4.93 -4.29
C MET A 96 -8.67 4.09 -4.80
N ILE A 97 -8.46 3.26 -5.82
CA ILE A 97 -9.50 2.36 -6.33
C ILE A 97 -9.90 1.34 -5.27
N PHE A 98 -8.92 0.77 -4.55
CA PHE A 98 -9.20 -0.13 -3.42
C PHE A 98 -10.02 0.59 -2.35
N SER A 99 -9.61 1.80 -1.97
CA SER A 99 -10.28 2.66 -1.00
C SER A 99 -11.74 2.90 -1.36
N GLU A 100 -12.04 3.22 -2.62
CA GLU A 100 -13.42 3.40 -3.10
C GLU A 100 -14.23 2.10 -3.02
N VAL A 101 -13.68 1.00 -3.51
CA VAL A 101 -14.39 -0.30 -3.54
C VAL A 101 -14.69 -0.81 -2.14
N VAL A 102 -13.84 -0.47 -1.17
CA VAL A 102 -13.81 -1.09 0.14
C VAL A 102 -14.38 -0.18 1.24
N TRP A 103 -14.17 1.13 1.13
CA TRP A 103 -14.63 2.15 2.09
C TRP A 103 -15.61 3.16 1.48
N GLY A 104 -15.92 3.09 0.18
CA GLY A 104 -16.86 4.01 -0.48
C GLY A 104 -16.31 5.42 -0.72
N VAL A 105 -15.01 5.62 -0.48
CA VAL A 105 -14.31 6.90 -0.70
C VAL A 105 -12.94 6.67 -1.32
N PHE A 106 -12.60 7.41 -2.39
CA PHE A 106 -11.28 7.31 -3.03
C PHE A 106 -10.11 7.75 -2.14
N TRP A 107 -10.33 8.67 -1.21
CA TRP A 107 -9.28 9.25 -0.36
C TRP A 107 -9.83 9.75 0.96
N ASN A 108 -9.12 9.45 2.05
CA ASN A 108 -9.52 9.82 3.42
C ASN A 108 -8.32 10.27 4.28
N TRP A 109 -7.15 10.50 3.67
CA TRP A 109 -5.92 10.89 4.38
C TRP A 109 -5.42 9.87 5.41
N ASP A 110 -5.82 8.60 5.28
CA ASP A 110 -5.24 7.50 6.07
C ASP A 110 -3.71 7.57 6.06
N PRO A 111 -3.03 7.28 7.19
CA PRO A 111 -1.58 7.33 7.28
C PRO A 111 -0.83 6.63 6.14
N ARG A 112 -1.32 5.51 5.61
CA ARG A 112 -0.67 4.82 4.48
C ARG A 112 -0.92 5.51 3.15
N GLN A 113 -2.13 6.04 2.94
CA GLN A 113 -2.45 6.89 1.78
C GLN A 113 -1.55 8.13 1.77
N THR A 114 -1.48 8.82 2.91
CA THR A 114 -0.62 9.99 3.08
C THR A 114 0.86 9.64 2.87
N SER A 115 1.35 8.53 3.42
CA SER A 115 2.74 8.12 3.23
C SER A 115 3.11 7.78 1.79
N ILE A 116 2.25 7.07 1.04
CA ILE A 116 2.54 6.78 -0.38
C ILE A 116 2.49 8.05 -1.23
N PHE A 117 1.59 8.98 -0.91
CA PHE A 117 1.52 10.28 -1.57
C PHE A 117 2.76 11.14 -1.28
N VAL A 118 3.22 11.20 -0.02
CA VAL A 118 4.47 11.90 0.33
C VAL A 118 5.66 11.27 -0.40
N LEU A 119 5.71 9.93 -0.50
CA LEU A 119 6.74 9.26 -1.32
C LEU A 119 6.67 9.68 -2.79
N LEU A 120 5.47 9.82 -3.36
CA LEU A 120 5.28 10.29 -4.74
C LEU A 120 5.85 11.71 -4.92
N LEU A 121 5.62 12.59 -3.94
CA LEU A 121 6.18 13.95 -3.95
C LEU A 121 7.69 13.96 -3.77
N ILE A 122 8.26 13.07 -2.95
CA ILE A 122 9.71 12.90 -2.81
C ILE A 122 10.35 12.52 -4.17
N TYR A 123 9.75 11.59 -4.90
CA TYR A 123 10.20 11.28 -6.26
C TYR A 123 10.07 12.48 -7.20
N ALA A 124 8.92 13.17 -7.20
CA ALA A 124 8.71 14.34 -8.04
C ALA A 124 9.73 15.45 -7.76
N ALA A 125 10.05 15.68 -6.49
CA ALA A 125 11.05 16.66 -6.06
C ALA A 125 12.47 16.27 -6.54
N LEU A 126 12.82 14.98 -6.56
CA LEU A 126 14.08 14.51 -7.15
C LEU A 126 14.19 14.92 -8.62
N PHE A 127 13.13 14.70 -9.41
CA PHE A 127 13.13 15.07 -10.84
C PHE A 127 13.07 16.58 -11.07
N ALA A 128 12.34 17.31 -10.23
CA ALA A 128 12.32 18.78 -10.26
C ALA A 128 13.73 19.33 -9.99
N LEU A 129 14.41 18.85 -8.95
CA LEU A 129 15.81 19.21 -8.67
C LEU A 129 16.73 18.86 -9.84
N ARG A 130 16.60 17.66 -10.39
CA ARG A 130 17.47 17.19 -11.47
C ARG A 130 17.26 17.96 -12.77
N SER A 131 16.04 18.37 -13.09
CA SER A 131 15.73 19.15 -14.29
C SER A 131 16.12 20.62 -14.19
N ALA A 132 16.21 21.17 -12.97
CA ALA A 132 16.59 22.56 -12.73
C ALA A 132 18.09 22.85 -12.83
N ILE A 133 18.95 21.83 -12.99
CA ILE A 133 20.41 21.97 -12.97
C ILE A 133 21.00 21.65 -14.34
N ASP A 134 21.48 22.68 -15.03
CA ASP A 134 22.09 22.54 -16.37
C ASP A 134 23.42 21.77 -16.32
N ASP A 135 24.30 22.10 -15.37
CA ASP A 135 25.62 21.47 -15.27
C ASP A 135 25.48 19.96 -14.95
N PRO A 136 25.90 19.06 -15.86
CA PRO A 136 25.62 17.63 -15.70
C PRO A 136 26.29 17.05 -14.46
N GLN A 137 27.50 17.50 -14.12
CA GLN A 137 28.22 16.97 -12.97
C GLN A 137 27.58 17.41 -11.64
N ARG A 138 27.20 18.68 -11.54
CA ARG A 138 26.46 19.22 -10.39
C ARG A 138 25.07 18.60 -10.27
N ARG A 139 24.37 18.38 -11.40
CA ARG A 139 23.08 17.70 -11.47
C ARG A 139 23.13 16.33 -10.82
N ARG A 140 24.10 15.49 -11.21
CA ARG A 140 24.32 14.16 -10.62
C ARG A 140 24.62 14.22 -9.13
N GLN A 141 25.51 15.11 -8.73
CA GLN A 141 25.91 15.26 -7.31
C GLN A 141 24.74 15.69 -6.43
N LEU A 142 24.00 16.73 -6.80
CA LEU A 142 22.87 17.22 -6.02
C LEU A 142 21.73 16.19 -5.97
N SER A 143 21.45 15.52 -7.09
CA SER A 143 20.45 14.44 -7.14
C SER A 143 20.84 13.28 -6.21
N ALA A 144 22.11 12.88 -6.21
CA ALA A 144 22.59 11.79 -5.38
C ALA A 144 22.54 12.11 -3.89
N VAL A 145 22.91 13.34 -3.51
CA VAL A 145 22.78 13.83 -2.14
C VAL A 145 21.32 13.85 -1.70
N TYR A 146 20.43 14.41 -2.54
CA TYR A 146 19.00 14.43 -2.27
C TYR A 146 18.44 13.01 -2.03
N ALA A 147 18.75 12.06 -2.92
CA ALA A 147 18.25 10.69 -2.82
C ALA A 147 18.66 10.01 -1.50
N LEU A 148 19.90 10.21 -1.05
CA LEU A 148 20.38 9.68 0.23
C LEU A 148 19.64 10.28 1.42
N PHE A 149 19.52 11.62 1.48
CA PHE A 149 18.82 12.29 2.57
C PHE A 149 17.33 11.93 2.61
N ALA A 150 16.67 11.94 1.46
CA ALA A 150 15.27 11.58 1.35
C ALA A 150 15.03 10.12 1.76
N PHE A 151 15.93 9.19 1.40
CA PHE A 151 15.76 7.77 1.73
C PHE A 151 15.74 7.52 3.23
N VAL A 152 16.44 8.31 4.06
CA VAL A 152 16.35 8.20 5.53
C VAL A 152 14.91 8.36 6.02
N THR A 153 14.11 9.18 5.36
CA THR A 153 12.71 9.43 5.75
C THR A 153 11.75 8.33 5.28
N VAL A 154 12.09 7.60 4.20
CA VAL A 154 11.17 6.64 3.57
C VAL A 154 10.82 5.44 4.46
N PRO A 155 11.77 4.75 5.13
CA PRO A 155 11.43 3.67 6.06
C PRO A 155 10.54 4.15 7.20
N PHE A 156 10.78 5.37 7.71
CA PHE A 156 9.94 5.96 8.74
C PHE A 156 8.52 6.22 8.23
N LEU A 157 8.39 6.88 7.08
CA LEU A 157 7.09 7.21 6.49
C LEU A 157 6.28 5.97 6.12
N VAL A 158 6.90 4.93 5.55
CA VAL A 158 6.16 3.79 4.99
C VAL A 158 5.97 2.65 6.00
N PHE A 159 6.94 2.42 6.89
CA PHE A 159 6.86 1.30 7.83
C PHE A 159 6.51 1.71 9.25
N VAL A 160 7.01 2.86 9.73
CA VAL A 160 6.86 3.28 11.14
C VAL A 160 5.60 4.10 11.35
N ALA A 161 5.48 5.27 10.71
CA ALA A 161 4.39 6.21 10.91
C ALA A 161 2.98 5.58 10.76
N PRO A 162 2.70 4.73 9.76
CA PRO A 162 1.36 4.16 9.60
C PRO A 162 1.01 3.07 10.62
N ARG A 163 2.00 2.59 11.38
CA ARG A 163 1.79 1.63 12.49
C ARG A 163 1.72 2.32 13.85
N MET A 164 2.12 3.60 13.94
CA MET A 164 2.00 4.41 15.14
C MET A 164 0.70 5.22 15.19
N ALA A 165 -0.03 5.30 14.09
CA ALA A 165 -1.28 6.06 14.02
C ALA A 165 -2.43 5.29 14.66
N GLU A 166 -3.09 5.91 15.64
CA GLU A 166 -4.22 5.35 16.41
C GLU A 166 -5.51 5.24 15.59
N SER A 167 -5.60 5.90 14.43
CA SER A 167 -6.75 5.87 13.53
C SER A 167 -6.28 5.56 12.11
N THR A 168 -6.37 4.29 11.72
CA THR A 168 -6.10 3.85 10.35
C THR A 168 -7.27 3.04 9.83
N LEU A 169 -7.74 3.37 8.63
CA LEU A 169 -8.73 2.59 7.89
C LEU A 169 -8.08 1.39 7.22
N HIS A 170 -6.76 1.42 7.08
CA HIS A 170 -6.03 0.35 6.46
C HIS A 170 -6.01 -0.88 7.38
N PRO A 171 -6.55 -2.02 6.93
CA PRO A 171 -6.53 -3.24 7.72
C PRO A 171 -5.08 -3.73 7.85
N ASN A 172 -4.42 -3.41 8.96
CA ASN A 172 -3.13 -4.01 9.33
C ASN A 172 -3.28 -5.52 9.60
N CYS A 173 -4.51 -6.01 9.80
CA CYS A 173 -4.79 -7.28 10.48
C CYS A 173 -5.48 -8.34 9.61
N VAL A 174 -5.92 -7.96 8.40
CA VAL A 174 -6.54 -8.93 7.48
C VAL A 174 -5.47 -9.78 6.78
N PHE A 175 -4.23 -9.30 6.71
CA PHE A 175 -3.18 -9.94 5.91
C PHE A 175 -2.15 -10.74 6.74
N ILE A 176 -1.99 -10.43 8.03
CA ILE A 176 -1.00 -11.06 8.92
C ILE A 176 -1.69 -11.52 10.22
N GLN A 177 -1.72 -12.83 10.46
CA GLN A 177 -2.20 -13.40 11.71
C GLN A 177 -1.32 -12.93 12.88
N GLY A 178 -1.92 -12.26 13.88
CA GLY A 178 -1.23 -11.81 15.10
C GLY A 178 -0.78 -10.34 15.12
N SER A 179 -1.13 -9.50 14.14
CA SER A 179 -1.04 -8.04 14.31
C SER A 179 -2.22 -7.52 15.12
N HIS A 180 -1.95 -6.80 16.21
CA HIS A 180 -2.97 -6.11 17.00
C HIS A 180 -3.46 -4.90 16.18
N CYS A 181 -4.71 -4.97 15.72
CA CYS A 181 -5.47 -3.77 15.40
C CYS A 181 -6.02 -3.36 16.75
N ASP A 182 -5.51 -2.29 17.34
CA ASP A 182 -6.10 -1.77 18.56
C ASP A 182 -7.51 -1.28 18.19
N GLY A 183 -8.49 -2.18 18.32
CA GLY A 183 -9.88 -1.84 18.25
C GLY A 183 -10.19 -0.76 19.29
N ILE A 184 -11.36 -0.14 19.18
CA ILE A 184 -11.73 0.88 20.16
C ILE A 184 -12.39 0.21 21.36
N THR A 185 -11.87 0.50 22.56
CA THR A 185 -12.57 0.15 23.80
C THR A 185 -13.57 1.26 24.10
N LEU A 186 -14.87 0.94 24.02
CA LEU A 186 -15.95 1.85 24.38
C LEU A 186 -16.66 1.35 25.62
N ALA A 187 -16.89 2.25 26.58
CA ALA A 187 -17.84 2.01 27.66
C ALA A 187 -19.27 2.28 27.17
N GLU A 188 -20.24 1.64 27.81
CA GLU A 188 -21.66 1.88 27.57
C GLU A 188 -22.01 3.38 27.65
N GLY A 189 -22.78 3.87 26.68
CA GLY A 189 -23.15 5.28 26.52
C GLY A 189 -22.03 6.18 25.98
N ARG A 190 -20.86 5.64 25.60
CA ARG A 190 -19.77 6.43 25.01
C ARG A 190 -19.76 6.34 23.50
N ILE A 191 -19.30 7.44 22.92
CA ILE A 191 -19.03 7.56 21.49
C ILE A 191 -17.53 7.51 21.30
N GLY A 192 -17.08 6.84 20.25
CA GLY A 192 -15.72 6.95 19.75
C GLY A 192 -15.63 6.74 18.26
N LEU A 193 -14.41 6.80 17.74
CA LEU A 193 -14.14 6.69 16.33
C LEU A 193 -13.39 5.38 16.06
N LEU A 194 -13.86 4.62 15.08
CA LEU A 194 -13.19 3.44 14.58
C LEU A 194 -13.01 3.61 13.07
N GLY A 195 -11.79 4.00 12.67
CA GLY A 195 -11.56 4.56 11.35
C GLY A 195 -12.34 5.87 11.16
N ASP A 196 -13.09 5.97 10.06
CA ASP A 196 -13.99 7.09 9.78
C ASP A 196 -15.35 6.94 10.46
N HIS A 197 -15.68 5.77 11.02
CA HIS A 197 -17.00 5.53 11.59
C HIS A 197 -17.10 6.05 13.03
N LYS A 198 -18.16 6.80 13.30
CA LYS A 198 -18.60 7.14 14.66
C LYS A 198 -19.37 5.95 15.22
N LEU A 199 -18.84 5.33 16.27
CA LEU A 199 -19.49 4.26 17.00
C LEU A 199 -20.01 4.80 18.32
N HIS A 200 -21.26 4.50 18.62
CA HIS A 200 -21.89 4.74 19.92
C HIS A 200 -22.30 3.40 20.50
N LEU A 201 -21.62 2.97 21.56
CA LEU A 201 -22.03 1.78 22.29
C LEU A 201 -23.23 2.13 23.17
N LEU A 202 -24.42 1.68 22.79
CA LEU A 202 -25.65 1.98 23.50
C LEU A 202 -25.81 1.11 24.75
N GLU A 203 -25.59 -0.19 24.58
CA GLU A 203 -25.89 -1.21 25.59
C GLU A 203 -25.07 -2.48 25.32
N LEU A 204 -24.79 -3.23 26.40
CA LEU A 204 -24.26 -4.59 26.35
C LEU A 204 -25.32 -5.54 26.92
N GLU A 205 -26.07 -6.21 26.05
CA GLU A 205 -27.09 -7.17 26.45
C GLU A 205 -26.44 -8.54 26.69
N ARG A 206 -26.61 -9.10 27.88
CA ARG A 206 -26.10 -10.44 28.21
C ARG A 206 -27.23 -11.48 28.24
N GLN A 207 -27.08 -12.52 27.42
CA GLN A 207 -27.93 -13.70 27.42
C GLN A 207 -27.08 -14.95 27.67
N GLY A 208 -27.03 -15.40 28.92
CA GLY A 208 -26.18 -16.52 29.34
C GLY A 208 -24.68 -16.20 29.19
N ASP A 209 -24.00 -16.98 28.36
CA ASP A 209 -22.58 -16.79 28.04
C ASP A 209 -22.35 -15.88 26.83
N VAL A 210 -23.41 -15.44 26.14
CA VAL A 210 -23.30 -14.55 24.97
C VAL A 210 -23.61 -13.12 25.38
N VAL A 211 -22.74 -12.19 24.99
CA VAL A 211 -22.96 -10.75 25.11
C VAL A 211 -23.13 -10.16 23.72
N THR A 212 -24.21 -9.41 23.52
CA THR A 212 -24.49 -8.67 22.28
C THR A 212 -24.34 -7.19 22.56
N ALA A 213 -23.49 -6.51 21.77
CA ALA A 213 -23.35 -5.07 21.87
C ALA A 213 -24.34 -4.38 20.92
N HIS A 214 -25.07 -3.40 21.40
CA HIS A 214 -25.88 -2.52 20.57
C HIS A 214 -25.06 -1.31 20.16
N VAL A 215 -24.52 -1.34 18.95
CA VAL A 215 -23.59 -0.31 18.47
C VAL A 215 -24.25 0.47 17.36
N LEU A 216 -24.48 1.75 17.62
CA LEU A 216 -25.00 2.67 16.64
C LEU A 216 -23.83 3.30 15.88
N VAL A 217 -23.86 3.16 14.56
CA VAL A 217 -22.76 3.51 13.66
C VAL A 217 -23.18 4.61 12.70
N GLY A 218 -22.36 5.66 12.59
CA GLY A 218 -22.52 6.74 11.62
C GLY A 218 -21.24 7.00 10.83
N GLU A 219 -21.37 7.49 9.59
CA GLU A 219 -20.26 7.93 8.75
C GLU A 219 -20.07 9.46 8.83
N PRO A 220 -18.86 9.99 8.56
CA PRO A 220 -18.65 11.43 8.47
C PRO A 220 -19.42 11.97 7.26
N GLY A 221 -20.48 12.74 7.50
CA GLY A 221 -21.25 13.41 6.44
C GLY A 221 -22.57 12.74 6.02
N LEU A 222 -22.98 11.62 6.63
CA LEU A 222 -24.29 11.02 6.41
C LEU A 222 -25.32 11.45 7.48
N ALA A 223 -26.57 11.61 7.05
CA ALA A 223 -27.69 12.04 7.91
C ALA A 223 -28.34 10.90 8.71
N ARG A 224 -27.93 9.63 8.54
CA ARG A 224 -28.57 8.46 9.17
C ARG A 224 -27.55 7.53 9.81
N GLU A 225 -27.81 7.22 11.08
CA GLU A 225 -27.08 6.23 11.87
C GLU A 225 -27.73 4.84 11.70
N THR A 226 -26.94 3.77 11.69
CA THR A 226 -27.42 2.38 11.60
C THR A 226 -27.04 1.59 12.84
N LEU A 227 -27.97 0.79 13.36
CA LEU A 227 -27.73 -0.07 14.51
C LEU A 227 -27.17 -1.43 14.08
N LEU A 228 -25.97 -1.74 14.56
CA LEU A 228 -25.30 -3.04 14.41
C LEU A 228 -25.29 -3.78 15.74
N ARG A 229 -25.37 -5.11 15.68
CA ARG A 229 -25.45 -6.01 16.84
C ARG A 229 -24.38 -7.12 16.81
N PRO A 230 -23.09 -6.81 17.01
CA PRO A 230 -22.06 -7.83 17.14
C PRO A 230 -22.19 -8.59 18.46
N SER A 231 -21.80 -9.86 18.49
CA SER A 231 -21.89 -10.68 19.71
C SER A 231 -20.61 -11.46 20.01
N PHE A 232 -20.39 -11.75 21.29
CA PHE A 232 -19.20 -12.39 21.84
C PHE A 232 -19.57 -13.46 22.87
N ASN A 233 -18.93 -14.61 22.79
CA ASN A 233 -19.11 -15.70 23.75
C ASN A 233 -18.04 -15.63 24.84
N LEU A 234 -18.46 -15.40 26.08
CA LEU A 234 -17.61 -15.27 27.27
C LEU A 234 -16.96 -16.60 27.68
N ALA A 235 -17.60 -17.74 27.42
CA ALA A 235 -17.10 -19.06 27.83
C ALA A 235 -15.98 -19.57 26.91
N THR A 236 -16.13 -19.35 25.60
CA THR A 236 -15.14 -19.77 24.59
C THR A 236 -14.13 -18.67 24.26
N GLY A 237 -14.43 -17.41 24.59
CA GLY A 237 -13.62 -16.26 24.22
C GLY A 237 -13.65 -15.96 22.72
N THR A 238 -14.73 -16.30 22.03
CA THR A 238 -14.84 -16.19 20.56
C THR A 238 -15.95 -15.23 20.14
N MET A 239 -15.69 -14.46 19.08
CA MET A 239 -16.70 -13.69 18.36
C MET A 239 -17.75 -14.60 17.73
N MET A 240 -19.01 -14.16 17.76
CA MET A 240 -20.17 -14.88 17.26
C MET A 240 -20.76 -14.13 16.05
N ASP A 241 -21.69 -13.21 16.27
CA ASP A 241 -22.30 -12.41 15.22
C ASP A 241 -21.42 -11.23 14.84
N ARG A 242 -21.28 -11.03 13.53
CA ARG A 242 -20.40 -10.04 12.92
C ARG A 242 -21.17 -9.30 11.83
N PRO A 243 -22.06 -8.37 12.22
CA PRO A 243 -22.91 -7.65 11.28
C PRO A 243 -22.07 -6.76 10.35
N GLU A 244 -22.50 -6.67 9.10
CA GLU A 244 -21.83 -5.84 8.09
C GLU A 244 -22.14 -4.36 8.29
N PHE A 245 -21.13 -3.52 8.10
CA PHE A 245 -21.30 -2.07 8.03
C PHE A 245 -22.09 -1.70 6.77
N PRO A 246 -23.02 -0.72 6.84
CA PRO A 246 -23.79 -0.30 5.67
C PRO A 246 -22.89 0.16 4.52
N GLY A 247 -23.19 -0.26 3.29
CA GLY A 247 -22.49 0.24 2.09
C GLY A 247 -21.06 -0.29 1.87
N VAL A 248 -20.46 -0.93 2.87
CA VAL A 248 -19.10 -1.51 2.80
C VAL A 248 -19.15 -3.01 3.12
N ARG A 249 -18.08 -3.74 2.80
CA ARG A 249 -18.01 -5.20 3.04
C ARG A 249 -17.44 -5.58 4.40
N TYR A 250 -17.17 -4.64 5.29
CA TYR A 250 -16.59 -4.92 6.60
C TYR A 250 -17.63 -5.39 7.59
N GLN A 251 -17.19 -6.15 8.58
CA GLN A 251 -18.00 -6.58 9.70
C GLN A 251 -17.53 -5.92 11.00
N LEU A 252 -18.47 -5.57 11.85
CA LEU A 252 -18.18 -5.13 13.21
C LEU A 252 -17.98 -6.37 14.08
N GLY A 253 -16.80 -6.49 14.67
CA GLY A 253 -16.45 -7.55 15.63
C GLY A 253 -16.48 -7.04 17.06
N LEU A 254 -16.93 -7.89 17.99
CA LEU A 254 -16.86 -7.67 19.43
C LEU A 254 -15.75 -8.56 20.01
N GLU A 255 -14.52 -8.06 20.11
CA GLU A 255 -13.35 -8.89 20.44
C GLU A 255 -13.24 -9.20 21.94
N ARG A 256 -13.71 -8.30 22.78
CA ARG A 256 -13.64 -8.44 24.24
C ARG A 256 -14.77 -7.67 24.89
N VAL A 257 -15.28 -8.21 25.99
CA VAL A 257 -16.23 -7.54 26.86
C VAL A 257 -15.67 -7.55 28.27
N ASP A 258 -15.65 -6.40 28.92
CA ASP A 258 -15.42 -6.27 30.34
C ASP A 258 -16.73 -5.83 31.01
N LEU A 259 -17.37 -6.78 31.70
CA LEU A 259 -18.62 -6.57 32.42
C LEU A 259 -18.44 -5.78 33.72
N ALA A 260 -17.22 -5.66 34.26
CA ALA A 260 -16.98 -4.87 35.47
C ALA A 260 -16.99 -3.37 35.16
N SER A 261 -16.53 -2.99 33.97
CA SER A 261 -16.47 -1.61 33.51
C SER A 261 -17.57 -1.26 32.49
N ASN A 262 -18.47 -2.21 32.18
CA ASN A 262 -19.43 -2.14 31.06
C ASN A 262 -18.77 -1.62 29.78
N SER A 263 -17.62 -2.18 29.43
CA SER A 263 -16.87 -1.78 28.24
C SER A 263 -16.66 -2.94 27.28
N ALA A 264 -16.51 -2.60 26.01
CA ALA A 264 -16.34 -3.53 24.92
C ALA A 264 -15.22 -3.07 23.99
N LEU A 265 -14.36 -4.00 23.60
CA LEU A 265 -13.39 -3.82 22.53
C LEU A 265 -14.07 -4.15 21.21
N LEU A 266 -14.34 -3.11 20.42
CA LEU A 266 -14.96 -3.21 19.11
C LEU A 266 -13.90 -3.06 18.03
N ASN A 267 -13.97 -3.90 16.99
CA ASN A 267 -13.01 -3.85 15.89
C ASN A 267 -13.70 -3.98 14.53
N ILE A 268 -13.02 -3.52 13.48
CA ILE A 268 -13.43 -3.70 12.10
C ILE A 268 -12.72 -4.94 11.55
N GLU A 269 -13.48 -5.96 11.20
CA GLU A 269 -12.97 -7.13 10.50
C GLU A 269 -13.29 -7.01 9.01
N ALA A 270 -12.30 -7.16 8.12
CA ALA A 270 -12.67 -7.58 6.77
C ALA A 270 -13.12 -9.03 6.89
N PRO A 271 -14.21 -9.42 6.21
CA PRO A 271 -14.59 -10.82 6.23
C PRO A 271 -13.47 -11.60 5.54
N GLY A 272 -13.26 -12.85 5.97
CA GLY A 272 -12.30 -13.78 5.35
C GLY A 272 -11.23 -14.35 6.25
N THR A 273 -10.61 -15.42 5.75
CA THR A 273 -9.37 -15.97 6.30
C THR A 273 -8.18 -15.19 5.73
N GLY A 274 -7.26 -14.73 6.58
CA GLY A 274 -6.14 -13.88 6.14
C GLY A 274 -5.24 -14.56 5.11
N VAL A 275 -4.38 -13.79 4.42
CA VAL A 275 -3.50 -14.30 3.33
C VAL A 275 -2.74 -15.56 3.73
N LEU A 276 -2.28 -15.64 4.97
CA LEU A 276 -1.47 -16.75 5.48
C LEU A 276 -2.29 -18.04 5.73
N ALA A 277 -3.62 -17.93 5.88
CA ALA A 277 -4.49 -19.06 6.16
C ALA A 277 -4.84 -19.86 4.88
N ASN A 278 -4.85 -19.21 3.71
CA ASN A 278 -5.14 -19.85 2.43
C ASN A 278 -3.86 -19.99 1.58
N ARG A 279 -3.41 -21.23 1.34
CA ARG A 279 -2.19 -21.52 0.57
C ARG A 279 -2.21 -20.95 -0.85
N THR A 280 -3.34 -21.03 -1.54
CA THR A 280 -3.47 -20.52 -2.92
C THR A 280 -3.29 -19.02 -2.95
N THR A 281 -3.93 -18.34 -2.00
CA THR A 281 -3.82 -16.89 -1.81
C THR A 281 -2.38 -16.47 -1.50
N LEU A 282 -1.72 -17.17 -0.58
CA LEU A 282 -0.31 -16.94 -0.24
C LEU A 282 0.61 -17.11 -1.45
N TYR A 283 0.53 -18.23 -2.16
CA TYR A 283 1.38 -18.48 -3.33
C TYR A 283 1.15 -17.46 -4.44
N THR A 284 -0.10 -17.06 -4.67
CA THR A 284 -0.42 -16.02 -5.66
C THR A 284 0.18 -14.67 -5.25
N PHE A 285 0.09 -14.32 -3.97
CA PHE A 285 0.68 -13.09 -3.44
C PHE A 285 2.22 -13.08 -3.56
N LEU A 286 2.89 -14.19 -3.20
CA LEU A 286 4.34 -14.35 -3.34
C LEU A 286 4.79 -14.32 -4.80
N ALA A 287 4.06 -15.00 -5.68
CA ALA A 287 4.33 -15.01 -7.12
C ALA A 287 4.19 -13.60 -7.71
N SER A 288 3.14 -12.87 -7.33
CA SER A 288 2.96 -11.47 -7.77
C SER A 288 4.08 -10.57 -7.28
N THR A 289 4.42 -10.63 -5.98
CA THR A 289 5.51 -9.83 -5.40
C THR A 289 6.84 -10.10 -6.10
N THR A 290 7.14 -11.36 -6.37
CA THR A 290 8.35 -11.78 -7.09
C THR A 290 8.31 -11.30 -8.54
N GLY A 291 7.18 -11.45 -9.24
CA GLY A 291 7.00 -11.05 -10.63
C GLY A 291 7.17 -9.56 -10.85
N PHE A 292 6.53 -8.73 -10.02
CA PHE A 292 6.68 -7.27 -10.06
C PHE A 292 8.11 -6.82 -9.74
N THR A 293 8.76 -7.46 -8.76
CA THR A 293 10.16 -7.19 -8.43
C THR A 293 11.09 -7.55 -9.58
N ALA A 294 10.90 -8.72 -10.21
CA ALA A 294 11.68 -9.15 -11.36
C ALA A 294 11.48 -8.22 -12.58
N LEU A 295 10.23 -7.82 -12.86
CA LEU A 295 9.91 -6.85 -13.89
C LEU A 295 10.65 -5.52 -13.64
N PHE A 296 10.60 -5.00 -12.41
CA PHE A 296 11.31 -3.78 -12.05
C PHE A 296 12.83 -3.91 -12.23
N ILE A 297 13.44 -5.00 -11.75
CA ILE A 297 14.88 -5.26 -11.92
C ILE A 297 15.24 -5.28 -13.41
N TRP A 298 14.41 -5.92 -14.25
CA TRP A 298 14.61 -5.96 -15.69
C TRP A 298 14.50 -4.56 -16.31
N MET A 299 13.48 -3.77 -15.96
CA MET A 299 13.31 -2.39 -16.40
C MET A 299 14.51 -1.51 -16.00
N LEU A 300 15.00 -1.67 -14.77
CA LEU A 300 16.17 -0.97 -14.24
C LEU A 300 17.40 -1.20 -15.12
N HIS A 301 17.72 -2.46 -15.42
CA HIS A 301 18.89 -2.80 -16.24
C HIS A 301 18.77 -2.25 -17.67
N VAL A 302 17.60 -2.40 -18.28
CA VAL A 302 17.34 -1.88 -19.63
C VAL A 302 17.51 -0.37 -19.65
N ARG A 303 16.90 0.35 -18.70
CA ARG A 303 16.94 1.80 -18.65
C ARG A 303 18.34 2.33 -18.35
N ALA A 304 19.05 1.76 -17.38
CA ALA A 304 20.43 2.13 -17.08
C ALA A 304 21.37 1.92 -18.27
N THR A 305 21.19 0.82 -19.01
CA THR A 305 21.96 0.55 -20.24
C THR A 305 21.69 1.58 -21.32
N LEU A 306 20.42 1.96 -21.53
CA LEU A 306 20.06 2.99 -22.50
C LEU A 306 20.64 4.37 -22.14
N LEU A 307 20.64 4.73 -20.85
CA LEU A 307 21.26 5.97 -20.35
C LEU A 307 22.77 5.97 -20.62
N GLY A 308 23.45 4.87 -20.31
CA GLY A 308 24.88 4.71 -20.60
C GLY A 308 25.20 4.82 -22.09
N ILE A 309 24.40 4.20 -22.96
CA ILE A 309 24.57 4.31 -24.42
C ILE A 309 24.37 5.77 -24.86
N ALA A 310 23.30 6.44 -24.41
CA ALA A 310 23.03 7.84 -24.75
C ALA A 310 24.18 8.76 -24.33
N TRP A 311 24.74 8.53 -23.14
CA TRP A 311 25.92 9.27 -22.67
C TRP A 311 27.13 9.06 -23.59
N THR A 312 27.44 7.81 -23.95
CA THR A 312 28.59 7.52 -24.83
C THR A 312 28.42 8.11 -26.22
N LEU A 313 27.18 8.15 -26.76
CA LEU A 313 26.89 8.78 -28.05
C LEU A 313 27.08 10.30 -27.99
N ALA A 314 26.54 10.96 -26.96
CA ALA A 314 26.71 12.41 -26.82
C ALA A 314 28.17 12.82 -26.69
N GLN A 315 28.99 12.04 -25.97
CA GLN A 315 30.43 12.27 -25.91
C GLN A 315 31.11 12.14 -27.28
N ARG A 316 30.66 11.23 -28.14
CA ARG A 316 31.18 11.07 -29.52
C ARG A 316 30.76 12.20 -30.44
N GLU A 317 29.54 12.71 -30.27
CA GLU A 317 28.98 13.79 -31.08
C GLU A 317 29.38 15.19 -30.61
N GLY A 318 30.12 15.30 -29.51
CA GLY A 318 30.54 16.60 -28.93
C GLY A 318 29.38 17.37 -28.28
N VAL A 319 28.24 16.71 -28.05
CA VAL A 319 27.04 17.30 -27.45
C VAL A 319 27.14 17.20 -25.93
N ARG A 320 26.86 18.30 -25.20
CA ARG A 320 26.72 18.26 -23.73
C ARG A 320 25.28 17.87 -23.38
N LEU A 321 25.11 16.76 -22.64
CA LEU A 321 23.83 16.29 -22.04
C LEU A 321 23.74 16.65 -20.56
#